data_AF-A0A6M8VWB8-F1
#
_entry.id   AF-A0A6M8VWB8-F1
#
_cell.length_a   1.000
_cell.length_b   1.000
_cell.length_c   1.000
_cell.angle_alpha   90.00
_cell.angle_beta   90.00
_cell.angle_gamma   90.00
#
_symmetry.space_group_name_H-M   'P 1'
#
loop_
_entity.id
_entity.type
_entity.pdbx_description
1 polymer ?
#
loop_
_entity_poly.entity_id
_entity_poly.type
_entity_poly.pdbx_seq_one_letter_code
_entity_poly.pdbx_strand_id
1 'polypeptide(L)'
;MRALALLDATSSVPPPNELVRQVRPLLEPLTAAHRRTADNIARLLPDMLGAPDPMTEPGLLAAMNASEATAADLDLPRALTTMLTTWTGDPTRPPPPSTREPVPTQALGALANHVQQLAIATGKPASADAALAQLRDLANLATFAFDMPGERELRRAGESPEWRAVTDNQRGRIEFLLDQARTDWVRLAASDEAPAQTARLRAVAATVELLRDGAEIESMRRAFGRDRAPAINAWPGVELTGAGLDALAGNLTTELAALATLTARDNDPAAVLAQAGVLRDSHAAALSVARLDRLARARNAPSCTPAAELALGPPGEGTRDIWMLPHRHALATLCRDAFEAATATGEKRALFRDHANRTASDVLVHLQ
;
A
#
# COMPACT_ATOMS: atom_id res chain seq x y z
N MET A 1 24.03 1.91 14.64
CA MET A 1 22.82 1.25 15.19
C MET A 1 22.17 0.27 14.22
N ARG A 2 22.02 0.59 12.92
CA ARG A 2 21.39 -0.29 11.91
C ARG A 2 22.03 -1.68 11.75
N ALA A 3 23.37 -1.77 11.71
CA ALA A 3 24.08 -3.06 11.61
C ALA A 3 23.86 -3.97 12.84
N LEU A 4 23.77 -3.42 14.05
CA LEU A 4 23.49 -4.18 15.27
C LEU A 4 22.06 -4.74 15.27
N ALA A 5 21.09 -3.97 14.77
CA ALA A 5 19.71 -4.45 14.61
C ALA A 5 19.60 -5.61 13.61
N LEU A 6 20.42 -5.60 12.55
CA LEU A 6 20.48 -6.68 11.57
C LEU A 6 21.11 -7.96 12.14
N LEU A 7 22.11 -7.85 13.01
CA LEU A 7 22.72 -9.01 13.67
C LEU A 7 21.77 -9.70 14.66
N ASP A 8 20.84 -8.95 15.27
CA ASP A 8 19.89 -9.45 16.27
C ASP A 8 18.55 -9.93 15.68
N ALA A 9 18.37 -9.88 14.35
CA ALA A 9 17.09 -10.17 13.71
C ALA A 9 16.61 -11.62 13.94
N THR A 10 17.49 -12.56 14.29
CA THR A 10 17.07 -13.92 14.66
C THR A 10 16.21 -13.99 15.92
N SER A 11 16.25 -12.97 16.79
CA SER A 11 15.42 -12.88 17.98
C SER A 11 13.93 -12.67 17.66
N SER A 12 13.60 -12.18 16.46
CA SER A 12 12.21 -11.94 16.03
C SER A 12 11.56 -13.16 15.36
N VAL A 13 12.32 -14.24 15.14
CA VAL A 13 11.85 -15.47 14.48
C VAL A 13 10.79 -16.15 15.35
N PRO A 14 9.58 -16.39 14.81
CA PRO A 14 8.52 -17.05 15.57
C PRO A 14 8.91 -18.49 15.94
N PRO A 15 8.59 -18.95 17.16
CA PRO A 15 8.86 -20.33 17.55
C PRO A 15 8.02 -21.31 16.71
N PRO A 16 8.49 -22.54 16.43
CA PRO A 16 7.83 -23.45 15.48
C PRO A 16 6.37 -23.79 15.83
N ASN A 17 6.02 -23.81 17.11
CA ASN A 17 4.66 -24.09 17.60
C ASN A 17 3.66 -22.96 17.28
N GLU A 18 4.12 -21.76 16.97
CA GLU A 18 3.30 -20.63 16.51
C GLU A 18 3.07 -20.65 15.01
N LEU A 19 3.67 -21.59 14.27
CA LEU A 19 3.56 -21.70 12.82
C LEU A 19 2.72 -22.91 12.39
N VAL A 20 1.98 -22.75 11.29
CA VAL A 20 1.33 -23.88 10.62
C VAL A 20 2.38 -24.87 10.15
N ARG A 21 2.09 -26.17 10.22
CA ARG A 21 3.04 -27.25 9.89
C ARG A 21 3.67 -27.09 8.50
N GLN A 22 2.88 -26.60 7.55
CA GLN A 22 3.25 -26.39 6.16
C GLN A 22 4.36 -25.35 5.98
N VAL A 23 4.45 -24.37 6.89
CA VAL A 23 5.42 -23.26 6.82
C VAL A 23 6.73 -23.58 7.53
N ARG A 24 6.71 -24.46 8.55
CA ARG A 24 7.89 -24.82 9.37
C ARG A 24 9.15 -25.18 8.58
N PRO A 25 9.11 -25.87 7.42
CA PRO A 25 10.31 -26.18 6.66
C PRO A 25 11.11 -24.94 6.21
N LEU A 26 10.52 -23.73 6.23
CA LEU A 26 11.22 -22.49 5.92
C LEU A 26 12.18 -22.00 7.00
N LEU A 27 11.97 -22.38 8.26
CA LEU A 27 12.70 -21.77 9.37
C LEU A 27 14.20 -22.00 9.27
N GLU A 28 14.62 -23.23 8.99
CA GLU A 28 16.03 -23.59 8.95
C GLU A 28 16.78 -22.94 7.76
N PRO A 29 16.28 -23.02 6.50
CA PRO A 29 16.92 -22.35 5.36
C PRO A 29 17.07 -20.84 5.55
N LEU A 30 16.03 -20.16 6.07
CA LEU A 30 16.04 -18.70 6.26
C LEU A 30 16.98 -18.29 7.40
N THR A 31 16.93 -19.00 8.53
CA THR A 31 17.84 -18.74 9.66
C THR A 31 19.30 -18.98 9.26
N ALA A 32 19.57 -20.03 8.48
CA ALA A 32 20.91 -20.32 7.98
C ALA A 32 21.39 -19.29 6.93
N ALA A 33 20.50 -18.79 6.08
CA ALA A 33 20.83 -17.71 5.14
C ALA A 33 21.17 -16.41 5.89
N HIS A 34 20.33 -16.02 6.85
CA HIS A 34 20.54 -14.82 7.64
C HIS A 34 21.80 -14.90 8.52
N ARG A 35 22.08 -16.05 9.16
CA ARG A 35 23.34 -16.24 9.91
C ARG A 35 24.58 -16.05 9.02
N ARG A 36 24.56 -16.55 7.78
CA ARG A 36 25.66 -16.37 6.83
C ARG A 36 25.89 -14.89 6.47
N THR A 37 24.83 -14.11 6.27
CA THR A 37 24.94 -12.68 5.99
C THR A 37 25.34 -11.89 7.24
N ALA A 38 24.84 -12.27 8.41
CA ALA A 38 25.21 -11.67 9.69
C ALA A 38 26.69 -11.90 10.01
N ASP A 39 27.20 -13.11 9.83
CA ASP A 39 28.62 -13.43 9.97
C ASP A 39 29.50 -12.61 9.02
N ASN A 40 29.03 -12.37 7.79
CA ASN A 40 29.72 -11.52 6.83
C ASN A 40 29.77 -10.05 7.31
N ILE A 41 28.65 -9.51 7.79
CA ILE A 41 28.63 -8.16 8.40
C ILE A 41 29.54 -8.08 9.62
N ALA A 42 29.52 -9.08 10.50
CA ALA A 42 30.35 -9.10 11.69
C ALA A 42 31.85 -9.07 11.36
N ARG A 43 32.26 -9.73 10.25
CA ARG A 43 33.64 -9.67 9.75
C ARG A 43 34.02 -8.31 9.14
N LEU A 44 33.06 -7.63 8.50
CA LEU A 44 33.25 -6.31 7.89
C LEU A 44 33.15 -5.16 8.91
N LEU A 45 32.61 -5.43 10.10
CA LEU A 45 32.36 -4.43 11.15
C LEU A 45 33.61 -3.61 11.56
N PRO A 46 34.82 -4.19 11.68
CA PRO A 46 36.04 -3.43 11.95
C PRO A 46 36.35 -2.41 10.84
N ASP A 47 36.16 -2.78 9.58
CA ASP A 47 36.38 -1.91 8.43
C ASP A 47 35.32 -0.79 8.38
N MET A 48 34.07 -1.11 8.72
CA MET A 48 32.99 -0.11 8.84
C MET A 48 33.28 0.96 9.90
N LEU A 49 33.90 0.58 11.01
CA LEU A 49 34.21 1.48 12.12
C LEU A 49 35.49 2.29 11.89
N GLY A 50 36.39 1.78 11.04
CA GLY A 50 37.68 2.41 10.73
C GLY A 50 37.68 3.33 9.51
N ALA A 51 36.73 3.17 8.58
CA ALA A 51 36.66 3.98 7.36
C ALA A 51 36.04 5.37 7.62
N PRO A 52 36.56 6.43 6.97
CA PRO A 52 36.00 7.79 7.09
C PRO A 52 34.63 7.94 6.41
N ASP A 53 34.31 7.11 5.40
CA ASP A 53 32.98 7.03 4.78
C ASP A 53 32.66 5.59 4.30
N PRO A 54 32.28 4.69 5.22
CA PRO A 54 32.04 3.29 4.91
C PRO A 54 30.88 3.09 3.91
N MET A 55 29.94 4.03 3.84
CA MET A 55 28.75 3.94 2.98
C MET A 55 29.04 4.21 1.49
N THR A 56 30.29 4.51 1.13
CA THR A 56 30.72 4.66 -0.26
C THR A 56 31.34 3.39 -0.85
N GLU A 57 31.61 2.38 -0.02
CA GLU A 57 32.22 1.13 -0.47
C GLU A 57 31.18 0.16 -1.05
N PRO A 58 31.26 -0.20 -2.35
CA PRO A 58 30.25 -1.06 -2.99
C PRO A 58 30.09 -2.43 -2.32
N GLY A 59 31.19 -3.00 -1.81
CA GLY A 59 31.16 -4.30 -1.12
C GLY A 59 30.40 -4.25 0.21
N LEU A 60 30.53 -3.14 0.94
CA LEU A 60 29.83 -2.96 2.20
C LEU A 60 28.33 -2.72 1.98
N LEU A 61 27.98 -1.86 1.02
CA LEU A 61 26.59 -1.63 0.63
C LEU A 61 25.91 -2.93 0.19
N ALA A 62 26.59 -3.76 -0.60
CA ALA A 62 26.08 -5.06 -1.02
C ALA A 62 25.85 -6.00 0.18
N ALA A 63 26.78 -6.04 1.14
CA ALA A 63 26.65 -6.85 2.35
C ALA A 63 25.49 -6.39 3.24
N MET A 64 25.32 -5.07 3.42
CA MET A 64 24.21 -4.49 4.16
C MET A 64 22.87 -4.80 3.50
N ASN A 65 22.74 -4.57 2.19
CA ASN A 65 21.52 -4.85 1.43
C ASN A 65 21.15 -6.35 1.48
N ALA A 66 22.14 -7.25 1.40
CA ALA A 66 21.90 -8.69 1.52
C ALA A 66 21.41 -9.09 2.93
N SER A 67 21.95 -8.46 3.98
CA SER A 67 21.49 -8.72 5.34
C SER A 67 20.11 -8.14 5.61
N GLU A 68 19.77 -7.00 5.02
CA GLU A 68 18.42 -6.43 5.10
C GLU A 68 17.40 -7.33 4.42
N ALA A 69 17.71 -7.82 3.22
CA ALA A 69 16.85 -8.74 2.49
C ALA A 69 16.61 -10.04 3.28
N THR A 70 17.66 -10.66 3.82
CA THR A 70 17.52 -11.90 4.60
C THR A 70 16.86 -11.67 5.96
N ALA A 71 17.04 -10.51 6.59
CA ALA A 71 16.31 -10.15 7.80
C ALA A 71 14.81 -10.01 7.52
N ALA A 72 14.42 -9.36 6.42
CA ALA A 72 13.03 -9.26 6.00
C ALA A 72 12.41 -10.64 5.71
N ASP A 73 13.17 -11.58 5.16
CA ASP A 73 12.69 -12.94 4.92
C ASP A 73 12.34 -13.69 6.22
N LEU A 74 12.94 -13.34 7.36
CA LEU A 74 12.62 -13.99 8.64
C LEU A 74 11.18 -13.73 9.11
N ASP A 75 10.51 -12.70 8.59
CA ASP A 75 9.09 -12.43 8.85
C ASP A 75 8.14 -13.24 7.94
N LEU A 76 8.66 -13.81 6.86
CA LEU A 76 7.89 -14.57 5.87
C LEU A 76 7.10 -15.74 6.49
N PRO A 77 7.66 -16.56 7.42
CA PRO A 77 6.90 -17.62 8.08
C PRO A 77 5.70 -17.11 8.87
N ARG A 78 5.83 -15.95 9.53
CA ARG A 78 4.73 -15.32 10.27
C ARG A 78 3.65 -14.84 9.32
N ALA A 79 4.03 -14.13 8.25
CA ALA A 79 3.09 -13.63 7.24
C ALA A 79 2.29 -14.77 6.58
N LEU A 80 2.96 -15.85 6.17
CA LEU A 80 2.31 -17.02 5.57
C LEU A 80 1.40 -17.77 6.56
N THR A 81 1.81 -17.87 7.83
CA THR A 81 0.98 -18.48 8.88
C THR A 81 -0.29 -17.67 9.12
N THR A 82 -0.17 -16.34 9.22
CA THR A 82 -1.33 -15.44 9.31
C THR A 82 -2.24 -15.69 8.12
N MET A 83 -1.73 -15.57 6.88
CA MET A 83 -2.49 -15.86 5.67
C MET A 83 -3.27 -17.18 5.73
N LEU A 84 -2.61 -18.28 6.10
CA LEU A 84 -3.22 -19.61 6.05
C LEU A 84 -4.27 -19.83 7.14
N THR A 85 -4.21 -19.06 8.23
CA THR A 85 -5.10 -19.20 9.39
C THR A 85 -6.23 -18.17 9.41
N THR A 86 -6.05 -17.00 8.82
CA THR A 86 -7.08 -15.97 8.68
C THR A 86 -7.82 -16.12 7.35
N TRP A 87 -8.90 -16.90 7.32
CA TRP A 87 -9.85 -16.87 6.19
C TRP A 87 -10.83 -15.69 6.37
N THR A 88 -10.66 -14.63 5.57
CA THR A 88 -11.55 -13.46 5.58
C THR A 88 -12.67 -13.63 4.56
N GLY A 89 -13.66 -14.45 4.89
CA GLY A 89 -15.03 -14.18 4.45
C GLY A 89 -15.70 -13.13 5.35
N ASP A 90 -15.13 -12.89 6.54
CA ASP A 90 -15.64 -11.98 7.55
C ASP A 90 -14.45 -11.26 8.24
N PRO A 91 -14.19 -9.98 7.91
CA PRO A 91 -13.10 -9.19 8.49
C PRO A 91 -13.33 -8.83 9.97
N THR A 92 -14.48 -9.18 10.56
CA THR A 92 -14.77 -8.96 11.99
C THR A 92 -14.39 -10.15 12.86
N ARG A 93 -14.00 -11.28 12.25
CA ARG A 93 -13.67 -12.49 12.99
C ARG A 93 -12.30 -12.34 13.67
N PRO A 94 -12.20 -12.48 15.00
CA PRO A 94 -10.93 -12.38 15.69
C PRO A 94 -10.00 -13.53 15.26
N PRO A 95 -8.67 -13.30 15.22
CA PRO A 95 -7.71 -14.37 14.95
C PRO A 95 -7.87 -15.49 15.99
N PRO A 96 -7.65 -16.77 15.61
CA PRO A 96 -7.78 -17.88 16.53
C PRO A 96 -6.81 -17.72 17.73
N PRO A 97 -7.21 -18.11 18.95
CA PRO A 97 -6.38 -17.96 20.14
C PRO A 97 -5.09 -18.79 20.03
N SER A 98 -3.97 -18.23 20.52
CA SER A 98 -2.60 -18.77 20.45
C SER A 98 -2.36 -20.06 21.25
N THR A 99 -3.38 -20.59 21.94
CA THR A 99 -3.25 -21.76 22.82
C THR A 99 -3.29 -23.11 22.10
N ARG A 100 -3.44 -23.13 20.76
CA ARG A 100 -3.45 -24.36 19.95
C ARG A 100 -2.54 -24.20 18.74
N GLU A 101 -1.99 -25.32 18.28
CA GLU A 101 -1.25 -25.38 17.02
C GLU A 101 -2.12 -24.76 15.91
N PRO A 102 -1.62 -23.76 15.17
CA PRO A 102 -2.37 -23.15 14.09
C PRO A 102 -2.58 -24.17 12.98
N VAL A 103 -3.81 -24.24 12.49
CA VAL A 103 -4.21 -25.13 11.39
C VAL A 103 -4.70 -24.26 10.25
N PRO A 104 -4.29 -24.52 8.99
CA PRO A 104 -4.85 -23.85 7.84
C PRO A 104 -6.37 -24.01 7.82
N THR A 105 -7.10 -22.95 7.44
CA THR A 105 -8.53 -23.11 7.23
C THR A 105 -8.79 -24.09 6.09
N GLN A 106 -9.90 -24.83 6.15
CA GLN A 106 -10.18 -25.91 5.19
C GLN A 106 -10.12 -25.43 3.73
N ALA A 107 -10.59 -24.22 3.47
CA ALA A 107 -10.62 -23.66 2.13
C ALA A 107 -9.24 -23.18 1.63
N LEU A 108 -8.25 -23.02 2.52
CA LEU A 108 -6.84 -22.73 2.18
C LEU A 108 -5.98 -23.99 2.04
N GLY A 109 -6.55 -25.21 2.13
CA GLY A 109 -5.77 -26.45 2.12
C GLY A 109 -4.86 -26.62 0.90
N ALA A 110 -5.34 -26.29 -0.30
CA ALA A 110 -4.54 -26.36 -1.52
C ALA A 110 -3.35 -25.38 -1.50
N LEU A 111 -3.60 -24.13 -1.07
CA LEU A 111 -2.56 -23.13 -0.92
C LEU A 111 -1.55 -23.52 0.17
N ALA A 112 -2.01 -24.07 1.30
CA ALA A 112 -1.14 -24.56 2.36
C ALA A 112 -0.19 -25.66 1.87
N ASN A 113 -0.71 -26.61 1.07
CA ASN A 113 0.12 -27.65 0.48
C ASN A 113 1.15 -27.09 -0.51
N HIS A 114 0.77 -26.09 -1.31
CA HIS A 114 1.68 -25.41 -2.22
C HIS A 114 2.79 -24.65 -1.48
N VAL A 115 2.42 -23.90 -0.43
CA VAL A 115 3.38 -23.26 0.48
C VAL A 115 4.33 -24.29 1.08
N GLN A 116 3.84 -25.47 1.48
CA GLN A 116 4.70 -26.55 1.96
C GLN A 116 5.68 -27.05 0.90
N GLN A 117 5.23 -27.23 -0.35
CA GLN A 117 6.10 -27.67 -1.44
C GLN A 117 7.20 -26.65 -1.72
N LEU A 118 6.85 -25.35 -1.77
CA LEU A 118 7.81 -24.27 -1.92
C LEU A 118 8.76 -24.18 -0.72
N ALA A 119 8.25 -24.33 0.50
CA ALA A 119 9.04 -24.34 1.72
C ALA A 119 10.11 -25.43 1.70
N ILE A 120 9.73 -26.65 1.31
CA ILE A 120 10.69 -27.76 1.13
C ILE A 120 11.67 -27.46 0.00
N ALA A 121 11.23 -26.81 -1.08
CA ALA A 121 12.09 -26.45 -2.21
C ALA A 121 13.12 -25.37 -1.88
N THR A 122 12.87 -24.50 -0.88
CA THR A 122 13.89 -23.54 -0.39
C THR A 122 15.12 -24.22 0.21
N GLY A 123 14.97 -25.44 0.76
CA GLY A 123 16.08 -26.25 1.25
C GLY A 123 16.92 -26.92 0.16
N LYS A 124 16.52 -26.81 -1.12
CA LYS A 124 17.21 -27.45 -2.25
C LYS A 124 17.99 -26.42 -3.07
N PRO A 125 19.33 -26.54 -3.21
CA PRO A 125 20.16 -25.52 -3.87
C PRO A 125 19.69 -25.12 -5.28
N ALA A 126 19.23 -26.08 -6.09
CA ALA A 126 18.83 -25.83 -7.47
C ALA A 126 17.51 -25.05 -7.63
N SER A 127 16.68 -24.99 -6.59
CA SER A 127 15.35 -24.35 -6.63
C SER A 127 15.14 -23.30 -5.53
N ALA A 128 16.16 -23.04 -4.70
CA ALA A 128 16.01 -22.24 -3.49
C ALA A 128 15.53 -20.82 -3.79
N ASP A 129 16.22 -20.12 -4.71
CA ASP A 129 15.92 -18.73 -5.04
C ASP A 129 14.56 -18.57 -5.70
N ALA A 130 14.21 -19.47 -6.63
CA ALA A 130 12.92 -19.46 -7.30
C ALA A 130 11.76 -19.73 -6.33
N ALA A 131 11.93 -20.69 -5.42
CA ALA A 131 10.92 -21.01 -4.40
C ALA A 131 10.76 -19.86 -3.40
N LEU A 132 11.86 -19.24 -2.96
CA LEU A 132 11.82 -18.10 -2.06
C LEU A 132 11.17 -16.87 -2.72
N ALA A 133 11.47 -16.60 -3.99
CA ALA A 133 10.80 -15.55 -4.77
C ALA A 133 9.28 -15.77 -4.83
N GLN A 134 8.84 -16.99 -5.15
CA GLN A 134 7.40 -17.31 -5.19
C GLN A 134 6.73 -17.17 -3.81
N LEU A 135 7.41 -17.55 -2.73
CA LEU A 135 6.86 -17.37 -1.38
C LEU A 135 6.75 -15.90 -0.97
N ARG A 136 7.73 -15.06 -1.34
CA ARG A 136 7.66 -13.60 -1.14
C ARG A 136 6.49 -13.01 -1.92
N ASP A 137 6.34 -13.40 -3.18
CA ASP A 137 5.22 -12.95 -4.02
C ASP A 137 3.87 -13.35 -3.42
N LEU A 138 3.75 -14.58 -2.93
CA LEU A 138 2.54 -15.06 -2.24
C LEU A 138 2.26 -14.28 -0.96
N ALA A 139 3.26 -14.02 -0.12
CA ALA A 139 3.07 -13.28 1.13
C ALA A 139 2.69 -11.80 0.88
N ASN A 140 3.30 -11.18 -0.13
CA ASN A 140 2.96 -9.81 -0.56
C ASN A 140 1.53 -9.75 -1.09
N LEU A 141 1.14 -10.71 -1.95
CA LEU A 141 -0.22 -10.82 -2.47
C LEU A 141 -1.24 -11.12 -1.38
N ALA A 142 -0.89 -11.94 -0.38
CA ALA A 142 -1.77 -12.25 0.72
C ALA A 142 -2.08 -11.02 1.57
N THR A 143 -1.05 -10.27 1.96
CA THR A 143 -1.21 -9.02 2.70
C THR A 143 -2.15 -8.07 1.94
N PHE A 144 -1.93 -7.94 0.64
CA PHE A 144 -2.81 -7.18 -0.25
C PHE A 144 -4.24 -7.74 -0.32
N ALA A 145 -4.40 -9.06 -0.44
CA ALA A 145 -5.70 -9.71 -0.57
C ALA A 145 -6.57 -9.60 0.70
N PHE A 146 -5.95 -9.50 1.88
CA PHE A 146 -6.62 -9.48 3.17
C PHE A 146 -6.94 -8.07 3.69
N ASP A 147 -6.11 -7.06 3.40
CA ASP A 147 -6.38 -5.66 3.77
C ASP A 147 -6.27 -4.78 2.53
N MET A 148 -7.32 -4.78 1.71
CA MET A 148 -7.36 -3.96 0.50
C MET A 148 -7.70 -2.50 0.83
N PRO A 149 -6.90 -1.53 0.36
CA PRO A 149 -7.22 -0.12 0.49
C PRO A 149 -8.61 0.21 -0.08
N GLY A 150 -9.52 0.69 0.78
CA GLY A 150 -10.87 1.11 0.38
C GLY A 150 -11.98 0.09 0.53
N GLU A 151 -11.66 -1.17 0.81
CA GLU A 151 -12.68 -2.20 0.99
C GLU A 151 -13.59 -1.88 2.19
N ARG A 152 -13.02 -1.44 3.31
CA ARG A 152 -13.78 -1.09 4.51
C ARG A 152 -14.73 0.07 4.25
N GLU A 153 -14.27 1.09 3.55
CA GLU A 153 -15.06 2.25 3.17
C GLU A 153 -16.16 1.88 2.17
N LEU A 154 -15.84 1.04 1.17
CA LEU A 154 -16.80 0.50 0.20
C LEU A 154 -17.96 -0.22 0.92
N ARG A 155 -17.63 -1.17 1.81
CA ARG A 155 -18.62 -1.95 2.56
C ARG A 155 -19.46 -1.10 3.52
N ARG A 156 -18.88 -0.06 4.10
CA ARG A 156 -19.57 0.87 5.02
C ARG A 156 -20.35 1.96 4.29
N ALA A 157 -20.11 2.15 2.99
CA ALA A 157 -20.72 3.24 2.22
C ALA A 157 -22.25 3.20 2.23
N GLY A 158 -22.85 2.00 2.28
CA GLY A 158 -24.30 1.82 2.23
C GLY A 158 -24.91 2.56 1.04
N GLU A 159 -25.80 3.50 1.32
CA GLU A 159 -26.49 4.34 0.33
C GLU A 159 -25.86 5.74 0.17
N SER A 160 -24.58 5.89 0.52
CA SER A 160 -23.84 7.16 0.41
C SER A 160 -23.96 7.75 -1.01
N PRO A 161 -24.41 9.01 -1.14
CA PRO A 161 -24.54 9.66 -2.43
C PRO A 161 -23.18 9.93 -3.09
N GLU A 162 -22.08 9.98 -2.33
CA GLU A 162 -20.71 10.11 -2.85
C GLU A 162 -20.31 8.82 -3.58
N TRP A 163 -20.51 7.67 -2.92
CA TRP A 163 -20.22 6.36 -3.49
C TRP A 163 -21.12 6.03 -4.68
N ARG A 164 -22.40 6.40 -4.65
CA ARG A 164 -23.28 6.23 -5.82
C ARG A 164 -22.78 7.02 -7.03
N ALA A 165 -22.26 8.23 -6.83
CA ALA A 165 -21.75 9.08 -7.92
C ALA A 165 -20.52 8.46 -8.60
N VAL A 166 -19.55 7.95 -7.82
CA VAL A 166 -18.32 7.38 -8.39
C VAL A 166 -18.48 5.94 -8.87
N THR A 167 -19.48 5.21 -8.40
CA THR A 167 -19.73 3.81 -8.83
C THR A 167 -20.79 3.66 -9.89
N ASP A 168 -21.55 4.71 -10.22
CA ASP A 168 -22.77 4.62 -11.05
C ASP A 168 -23.70 3.48 -10.59
N ASN A 169 -23.94 3.43 -9.28
CA ASN A 169 -24.70 2.38 -8.58
C ASN A 169 -24.15 0.94 -8.70
N GLN A 170 -22.92 0.74 -9.20
CA GLN A 170 -22.29 -0.58 -9.31
C GLN A 170 -21.65 -1.08 -7.99
N ARG A 171 -21.77 -0.35 -6.88
CA ARG A 171 -21.13 -0.70 -5.59
C ARG A 171 -21.29 -2.18 -5.20
N GLY A 172 -22.53 -2.67 -5.13
CA GLY A 172 -22.80 -4.06 -4.72
C GLY A 172 -22.22 -5.10 -5.69
N ARG A 173 -22.13 -4.77 -6.98
CA ARG A 173 -21.48 -5.64 -7.98
C ARG A 173 -19.96 -5.68 -7.77
N ILE A 174 -19.34 -4.54 -7.47
CA ILE A 174 -17.90 -4.45 -7.20
C ILE A 174 -17.55 -5.19 -5.91
N GLU A 175 -18.36 -5.06 -4.85
CA GLU A 175 -18.20 -5.84 -3.61
C GLU A 175 -18.26 -7.34 -3.88
N PHE A 176 -19.25 -7.79 -4.65
CA PHE A 176 -19.36 -9.19 -5.05
C PHE A 176 -18.14 -9.67 -5.84
N LEU A 177 -17.68 -8.90 -6.83
CA LEU A 177 -16.51 -9.24 -7.64
C LEU A 177 -15.22 -9.28 -6.82
N LEU A 178 -15.11 -8.42 -5.80
CA LEU A 178 -14.00 -8.44 -4.87
C LEU A 178 -13.95 -9.76 -4.09
N ASP A 179 -15.09 -10.18 -3.53
CA ASP A 179 -15.21 -11.43 -2.78
C ASP A 179 -15.00 -12.65 -3.68
N GLN A 180 -15.50 -12.60 -4.91
CA GLN A 180 -15.29 -13.64 -5.91
C GLN A 180 -13.81 -13.74 -6.30
N ALA A 181 -13.16 -12.63 -6.68
CA ALA A 181 -11.76 -12.61 -7.08
C ALA A 181 -10.84 -13.09 -5.96
N ARG A 182 -11.12 -12.72 -4.70
CA ARG A 182 -10.39 -13.23 -3.54
C ARG A 182 -10.56 -14.74 -3.38
N THR A 183 -11.80 -15.23 -3.47
CA THR A 183 -12.10 -16.66 -3.34
C THR A 183 -11.45 -17.49 -4.45
N ASP A 184 -11.54 -17.01 -5.70
CA ASP A 184 -10.95 -17.67 -6.86
C ASP A 184 -9.43 -17.67 -6.80
N TRP A 185 -8.81 -16.55 -6.41
CA TRP A 185 -7.37 -16.48 -6.18
C TRP A 185 -6.94 -17.50 -5.13
N VAL A 186 -7.58 -17.53 -3.95
CA VAL A 186 -7.22 -18.49 -2.89
C VAL A 186 -7.33 -19.94 -3.37
N ARG A 187 -8.39 -20.26 -4.12
CA ARG A 187 -8.63 -21.61 -4.63
C ARG A 187 -7.62 -22.04 -5.69
N LEU A 188 -7.16 -21.10 -6.52
CA LEU A 188 -6.37 -21.37 -7.72
C LEU A 188 -4.94 -20.84 -7.66
N ALA A 189 -4.50 -20.27 -6.53
CA ALA A 189 -3.16 -19.69 -6.33
C ALA A 189 -2.02 -20.71 -6.51
N ALA A 190 -2.32 -22.01 -6.45
CA ALA A 190 -1.38 -23.10 -6.66
C ALA A 190 -1.52 -23.78 -8.05
N SER A 191 -2.29 -23.20 -8.97
CA SER A 191 -2.57 -23.76 -10.29
C SER A 191 -1.97 -22.92 -11.41
N ASP A 192 -1.97 -23.45 -12.64
CA ASP A 192 -1.53 -22.72 -13.84
C ASP A 192 -2.39 -21.47 -14.12
N GLU A 193 -3.59 -21.37 -13.52
CA GLU A 193 -4.47 -20.19 -13.61
C GLU A 193 -4.12 -19.07 -12.61
N ALA A 194 -3.16 -19.29 -11.70
CA ALA A 194 -2.77 -18.33 -10.68
C ALA A 194 -2.45 -16.91 -11.23
N PRO A 195 -1.74 -16.76 -12.37
CA PRO A 195 -1.48 -15.44 -12.94
C PRO A 195 -2.77 -14.69 -13.33
N ALA A 196 -3.74 -15.40 -13.92
CA ALA A 196 -5.00 -14.80 -14.35
C ALA A 196 -5.86 -14.36 -13.16
N GLN A 197 -5.96 -15.18 -12.11
CA GLN A 197 -6.70 -14.82 -10.90
C GLN A 197 -6.02 -13.69 -10.12
N THR A 198 -4.68 -13.67 -10.10
CA THR A 198 -3.91 -12.57 -9.53
C THR A 198 -4.17 -11.26 -10.27
N ALA A 199 -4.23 -11.28 -11.60
CA ALA A 199 -4.56 -10.11 -12.41
C ALA A 199 -5.98 -9.60 -12.13
N ARG A 200 -6.97 -10.50 -12.01
CA ARG A 200 -8.34 -10.15 -11.62
C ARG A 200 -8.41 -9.49 -10.25
N LEU A 201 -7.77 -10.08 -9.24
CA LEU A 201 -7.74 -9.54 -7.88
C LEU A 201 -7.13 -8.13 -7.86
N ARG A 202 -5.99 -7.95 -8.55
CA ARG A 202 -5.33 -6.64 -8.67
C ARG A 202 -6.20 -5.62 -9.40
N ALA A 203 -6.90 -6.02 -10.46
CA ALA A 203 -7.79 -5.14 -11.21
C ALA A 203 -8.93 -4.60 -10.34
N VAL A 204 -9.65 -5.48 -9.63
CA VAL A 204 -10.75 -5.06 -8.74
C VAL A 204 -10.22 -4.17 -7.62
N ALA A 205 -9.10 -4.55 -6.99
CA ALA A 205 -8.51 -3.79 -5.91
C ALA A 205 -8.04 -2.38 -6.35
N ALA A 206 -7.43 -2.26 -7.53
CA ALA A 206 -7.05 -0.96 -8.10
C ALA A 206 -8.28 -0.06 -8.33
N THR A 207 -9.39 -0.64 -8.79
CA THR A 207 -10.66 0.08 -8.91
C THR A 207 -11.18 0.54 -7.55
N VAL A 208 -11.20 -0.34 -6.53
CA VAL A 208 -11.68 -0.01 -5.17
C VAL A 208 -10.87 1.12 -4.53
N GLU A 209 -9.54 1.10 -4.68
CA GLU A 209 -8.65 2.15 -4.18
C GLU A 209 -9.00 3.53 -4.79
N LEU A 210 -9.18 3.58 -6.12
CA LEU A 210 -9.52 4.81 -6.84
C LEU A 210 -10.93 5.30 -6.51
N LEU A 211 -11.91 4.40 -6.39
CA LEU A 211 -13.28 4.76 -6.03
C LEU A 211 -13.36 5.38 -4.64
N ARG A 212 -12.61 4.83 -3.69
CA ARG A 212 -12.47 5.36 -2.33
C ARG A 212 -11.92 6.78 -2.34
N ASP A 213 -10.84 7.01 -3.09
CA ASP A 213 -10.22 8.33 -3.20
C ASP A 213 -11.16 9.32 -3.91
N GLY A 214 -11.87 8.89 -4.96
CA GLY A 214 -12.89 9.69 -5.64
C GLY A 214 -14.11 10.03 -4.78
N ALA A 215 -14.60 9.07 -3.98
CA ALA A 215 -15.71 9.30 -3.05
C ALA A 215 -15.33 10.34 -1.98
N GLU A 216 -14.07 10.36 -1.55
CA GLU A 216 -13.54 11.40 -0.66
C GLU A 216 -13.54 12.78 -1.35
N ILE A 217 -13.12 12.87 -2.61
CA ILE A 217 -13.18 14.12 -3.37
C ILE A 217 -14.62 14.64 -3.49
N GLU A 218 -15.58 13.76 -3.78
CA GLU A 218 -17.00 14.13 -3.82
C GLU A 218 -17.52 14.60 -2.45
N SER A 219 -17.09 13.97 -1.37
CA SER A 219 -17.37 14.42 0.00
C SER A 219 -16.81 15.84 0.24
N MET A 220 -15.56 16.08 -0.12
CA MET A 220 -14.90 17.38 0.03
C MET A 220 -15.58 18.48 -0.81
N ARG A 221 -15.92 18.21 -2.08
CA ARG A 221 -16.66 19.13 -2.94
C ARG A 221 -18.00 19.55 -2.32
N ARG A 222 -18.73 18.59 -1.74
CA ARG A 222 -19.99 18.85 -1.02
C ARG A 222 -19.78 19.62 0.28
N ALA A 223 -18.69 19.37 0.99
CA ALA A 223 -18.33 20.09 2.22
C ALA A 223 -18.01 21.57 1.93
N PHE A 224 -17.26 21.85 0.87
CA PHE A 224 -17.01 23.23 0.42
C PHE A 224 -18.29 23.97 0.05
N GLY A 225 -19.27 23.30 -0.56
CA GLY A 225 -20.60 23.88 -0.80
C GLY A 225 -21.40 24.21 0.47
N ARG A 226 -20.91 23.82 1.65
CA ARG A 226 -21.46 24.14 2.98
C ARG A 226 -20.49 24.96 3.83
N ASP A 227 -19.54 25.65 3.19
CA ASP A 227 -18.50 26.46 3.82
C ASP A 227 -17.62 25.71 4.83
N ARG A 228 -17.42 24.40 4.62
CA ARG A 228 -16.50 23.59 5.42
C ARG A 228 -15.26 23.26 4.61
N ALA A 229 -14.11 23.77 5.08
CA ALA A 229 -12.82 23.41 4.53
C ALA A 229 -12.46 21.96 4.89
N PRO A 230 -11.72 21.26 4.00
CA PRO A 230 -11.17 19.94 4.30
C PRO A 230 -10.13 20.02 5.41
N ALA A 231 -9.88 18.90 6.08
CA ALA A 231 -8.93 18.83 7.19
C ALA A 231 -7.51 19.19 6.75
N ILE A 232 -7.15 18.90 5.50
CA ILE A 232 -5.83 19.27 4.97
C ILE A 232 -5.56 20.79 4.97
N ASN A 233 -6.61 21.62 4.90
CA ASN A 233 -6.47 23.09 4.99
C ASN A 233 -6.13 23.59 6.40
N ALA A 234 -6.21 22.73 7.42
CA ALA A 234 -5.73 23.10 8.76
C ALA A 234 -4.20 23.23 8.81
N TRP A 235 -3.50 22.78 7.76
CA TRP A 235 -2.05 22.80 7.72
C TRP A 235 -1.49 24.07 7.06
N PRO A 236 -0.42 24.68 7.62
CA PRO A 236 0.22 25.86 7.06
C PRO A 236 0.57 25.75 5.57
N GLY A 237 0.16 26.76 4.80
CA GLY A 237 0.49 26.85 3.37
C GLY A 237 -0.33 25.94 2.46
N VAL A 238 -1.33 25.22 2.99
CA VAL A 238 -2.36 24.56 2.19
C VAL A 238 -3.60 25.45 2.14
N GLU A 239 -3.84 26.06 1.00
CA GLU A 239 -4.97 26.97 0.77
C GLU A 239 -5.84 26.46 -0.38
N LEU A 240 -6.35 25.23 -0.23
CA LEU A 240 -7.22 24.65 -1.24
C LEU A 240 -8.63 25.27 -1.14
N THR A 241 -9.13 25.80 -2.25
CA THR A 241 -10.50 26.31 -2.35
C THR A 241 -11.41 25.28 -3.03
N GLY A 242 -12.73 25.43 -2.88
CA GLY A 242 -13.70 24.58 -3.58
C GLY A 242 -13.52 24.63 -5.11
N ALA A 243 -13.35 25.85 -5.67
CA ALA A 243 -13.10 26.03 -7.10
C ALA A 243 -11.77 25.41 -7.56
N GLY A 244 -10.72 25.47 -6.73
CA GLY A 244 -9.45 24.80 -6.97
C GLY A 244 -9.58 23.28 -6.98
N LEU A 245 -10.29 22.72 -6.00
CA LEU A 245 -10.59 21.30 -5.94
C LEU A 245 -11.39 20.84 -7.17
N ASP A 246 -12.40 21.63 -7.59
CA ASP A 246 -13.19 21.33 -8.78
C ASP A 246 -12.35 21.35 -10.06
N ALA A 247 -11.41 22.30 -10.17
CA ALA A 247 -10.49 22.38 -11.28
C ALA A 247 -9.53 21.19 -11.35
N LEU A 248 -8.99 20.76 -10.21
CA LEU A 248 -8.10 19.60 -10.14
C LEU A 248 -8.85 18.30 -10.47
N ALA A 249 -10.01 18.09 -9.85
CA ALA A 249 -10.75 16.86 -10.01
C ALA A 249 -11.45 16.76 -11.38
N GLY A 250 -11.73 17.88 -12.07
CA GLY A 250 -12.22 17.86 -13.45
C GLY A 250 -13.39 16.87 -13.65
N ASN A 251 -13.21 15.94 -14.58
CA ASN A 251 -14.15 14.87 -14.94
C ASN A 251 -13.91 13.53 -14.19
N LEU A 252 -13.11 13.51 -13.13
CA LEU A 252 -12.74 12.31 -12.36
C LEU A 252 -13.95 11.45 -12.00
N THR A 253 -15.03 12.03 -11.50
CA THR A 253 -16.25 11.32 -11.08
C THR A 253 -16.87 10.51 -12.22
N THR A 254 -16.96 11.11 -13.41
CA THR A 254 -17.48 10.44 -14.62
C THR A 254 -16.54 9.34 -15.09
N GLU A 255 -15.23 9.56 -15.04
CA GLU A 255 -14.26 8.55 -15.46
C GLU A 255 -14.15 7.37 -14.47
N LEU A 256 -14.33 7.63 -13.18
CA LEU A 256 -14.44 6.60 -12.15
C LEU A 256 -15.72 5.77 -12.30
N ALA A 257 -16.85 6.40 -12.62
CA ALA A 257 -18.08 5.71 -12.95
C ALA A 257 -17.93 4.78 -14.17
N ALA A 258 -17.19 5.23 -15.19
CA ALA A 258 -16.84 4.40 -16.34
C ALA A 258 -15.92 3.22 -15.96
N LEU A 259 -14.91 3.45 -15.12
CA LEU A 259 -14.04 2.38 -14.59
C LEU A 259 -14.83 1.37 -13.74
N ALA A 260 -15.75 1.84 -12.90
CA ALA A 260 -16.63 1.01 -12.08
C ALA A 260 -17.50 0.11 -12.96
N THR A 261 -18.08 0.66 -14.02
CA THR A 261 -18.87 -0.09 -15.01
C THR A 261 -18.01 -1.10 -15.77
N LEU A 262 -16.80 -0.71 -16.19
CA LEU A 262 -15.86 -1.61 -16.85
C LEU A 262 -15.50 -2.79 -15.95
N THR A 263 -15.20 -2.51 -14.68
CA THR A 263 -14.87 -3.52 -13.68
C THR A 263 -16.07 -4.44 -13.41
N ALA A 264 -17.28 -3.86 -13.27
CA ALA A 264 -18.52 -4.60 -13.01
C ALA A 264 -18.88 -5.63 -14.10
N ARG A 265 -18.42 -5.39 -15.35
CA ARG A 265 -18.59 -6.31 -16.48
C ARG A 265 -17.66 -7.53 -16.42
N ASP A 266 -16.58 -7.49 -15.63
CA ASP A 266 -15.68 -8.62 -15.32
C ASP A 266 -15.10 -9.37 -16.54
N ASN A 267 -14.83 -8.66 -17.63
CA ASN A 267 -14.41 -9.29 -18.89
C ASN A 267 -12.91 -9.17 -19.19
N ASP A 268 -12.24 -8.12 -18.72
CA ASP A 268 -10.84 -7.85 -19.07
C ASP A 268 -10.08 -7.13 -17.94
N PRO A 269 -9.36 -7.90 -17.08
CA PRO A 269 -8.54 -7.34 -16.01
C PRO A 269 -7.41 -6.43 -16.50
N ALA A 270 -6.87 -6.70 -17.69
CA ALA A 270 -5.77 -5.91 -18.24
C ALA A 270 -6.26 -4.52 -18.67
N ALA A 271 -7.43 -4.45 -19.31
CA ALA A 271 -8.07 -3.19 -19.65
C ALA A 271 -8.44 -2.37 -18.39
N VAL A 272 -8.95 -3.03 -17.35
CA VAL A 272 -9.26 -2.37 -16.06
C VAL A 272 -8.00 -1.78 -15.43
N LEU A 273 -6.91 -2.57 -15.36
CA LEU A 273 -5.63 -2.09 -14.81
C LEU A 273 -5.04 -0.94 -15.62
N ALA A 274 -5.09 -1.03 -16.96
CA ALA A 274 -4.61 0.03 -17.84
C ALA A 274 -5.41 1.32 -17.62
N GLN A 275 -6.74 1.24 -17.59
CA GLN A 275 -7.60 2.40 -17.34
C GLN A 275 -7.39 2.98 -15.95
N ALA A 276 -7.26 2.15 -14.91
CA ALA A 276 -6.95 2.59 -13.56
C ALA A 276 -5.59 3.30 -13.48
N GLY A 277 -4.58 2.82 -14.23
CA GLY A 277 -3.28 3.48 -14.37
C GLY A 277 -3.41 4.87 -14.97
N VAL A 278 -4.12 4.99 -16.10
CA VAL A 278 -4.36 6.29 -16.76
C VAL A 278 -5.05 7.28 -15.82
N LEU A 279 -6.08 6.85 -15.07
CA LEU A 279 -6.77 7.72 -14.12
C LEU A 279 -5.90 8.15 -12.94
N ARG A 280 -5.02 7.25 -12.46
CA ARG A 280 -4.08 7.57 -11.39
C ARG A 280 -3.13 8.68 -11.82
N ASP A 281 -2.67 8.66 -13.07
CA ASP A 281 -1.74 9.66 -13.60
C ASP A 281 -2.47 10.97 -13.98
N SER A 282 -3.63 10.88 -14.64
CA SER A 282 -4.38 12.04 -15.14
C SER A 282 -5.11 12.82 -14.05
N HIS A 283 -5.27 12.26 -12.85
CA HIS A 283 -5.89 12.91 -11.70
C HIS A 283 -5.05 12.79 -10.42
N ALA A 284 -3.73 12.59 -10.56
CA ALA A 284 -2.80 12.43 -9.45
C ALA A 284 -2.93 13.55 -8.39
N ALA A 285 -3.19 14.79 -8.82
CA ALA A 285 -3.37 15.94 -7.93
C ALA A 285 -4.62 15.83 -7.07
N ALA A 286 -5.76 15.48 -7.67
CA ALA A 286 -7.00 15.29 -6.92
C ALA A 286 -6.90 14.09 -5.97
N LEU A 287 -6.36 12.96 -6.44
CA LEU A 287 -6.18 11.75 -5.62
C LEU A 287 -5.22 12.00 -4.45
N SER A 288 -4.15 12.79 -4.66
CA SER A 288 -3.24 13.22 -3.59
C SER A 288 -3.95 13.98 -2.50
N VAL A 289 -4.79 14.96 -2.87
CA VAL A 289 -5.56 15.75 -1.91
C VAL A 289 -6.45 14.86 -1.04
N ALA A 290 -7.16 13.89 -1.63
CA ALA A 290 -7.99 12.95 -0.87
C ALA A 290 -7.19 12.11 0.13
N ARG A 291 -6.00 11.65 -0.26
CA ARG A 291 -5.12 10.86 0.63
C ARG A 291 -4.56 11.70 1.77
N LEU A 292 -4.07 12.89 1.45
CA LEU A 292 -3.54 13.84 2.41
C LEU A 292 -4.58 14.26 3.44
N ASP A 293 -5.81 14.56 3.00
CA ASP A 293 -6.90 14.91 3.89
C ASP A 293 -7.26 13.80 4.86
N ARG A 294 -7.24 12.55 4.39
CA ARG A 294 -7.47 11.39 5.25
C ARG A 294 -6.35 11.18 6.25
N LEU A 295 -5.10 11.32 5.84
CA LEU A 295 -3.94 11.27 6.72
C LEU A 295 -4.01 12.38 7.78
N ALA A 296 -4.42 13.59 7.39
CA ALA A 296 -4.63 14.71 8.30
C ALA A 296 -5.71 14.39 9.36
N ARG A 297 -6.84 13.80 8.95
CA ARG A 297 -7.89 13.34 9.88
C ARG A 297 -7.42 12.22 10.80
N ALA A 298 -6.77 11.19 10.25
CA ALA A 298 -6.29 10.05 11.01
C ALA A 298 -5.26 10.45 12.08
N ARG A 299 -4.47 11.48 11.81
CA ARG A 299 -3.47 12.03 12.75
C ARG A 299 -4.01 13.12 13.66
N ASN A 300 -5.30 13.48 13.57
CA ASN A 300 -5.88 14.65 14.24
C ASN A 300 -4.98 15.89 14.08
N ALA A 301 -4.55 16.15 12.84
CA ALA A 301 -3.54 17.17 12.56
C ALA A 301 -3.92 18.50 13.24
N PRO A 302 -3.10 18.99 14.20
CA PRO A 302 -3.41 20.23 14.88
C PRO A 302 -3.34 21.37 13.86
N SER A 303 -4.17 22.39 14.06
CA SER A 303 -4.02 23.67 13.38
C SER A 303 -2.67 24.27 13.78
N CYS A 304 -1.62 24.00 13.01
CA CYS A 304 -0.35 24.68 13.16
C CYS A 304 -0.45 26.01 12.41
N THR A 305 0.06 27.09 12.96
CA THR A 305 0.22 28.33 12.18
C THR A 305 1.60 28.33 11.52
N PRO A 306 1.80 29.02 10.38
CA PRO A 306 3.14 29.17 9.79
C PRO A 306 4.17 29.71 10.81
N ALA A 307 3.74 30.57 11.73
CA ALA A 307 4.57 31.11 12.80
C ALA A 307 4.91 30.05 13.87
N ALA A 308 3.96 29.20 14.25
CA ALA A 308 4.21 28.08 15.16
C ALA A 308 5.16 27.05 14.53
N GLU A 309 5.03 26.77 13.23
CA GLU A 309 5.93 25.88 12.50
C GLU A 309 7.37 26.44 12.44
N LEU A 310 7.52 27.73 12.10
CA LEU A 310 8.83 28.40 12.09
C LEU A 310 9.49 28.42 13.48
N ALA A 311 8.68 28.55 14.54
CA ALA A 311 9.17 28.54 15.92
C ALA A 311 9.63 27.16 16.40
N LEU A 312 9.14 26.08 15.80
CA LEU A 312 9.50 24.70 16.16
C LEU A 312 10.87 24.26 15.58
N GLY A 313 11.44 25.02 14.65
CA GLY A 313 12.74 24.73 14.05
C GLY A 313 12.74 23.51 13.11
N PRO A 314 13.89 23.14 12.53
CA PRO A 314 14.00 21.94 11.71
C PRO A 314 13.70 20.69 12.56
N PRO A 315 13.17 19.61 11.95
CA PRO A 315 12.72 18.48 12.70
C PRO A 315 13.88 17.80 13.43
N GLY A 316 13.89 17.86 14.76
CA GLY A 316 14.75 17.03 15.61
C GLY A 316 14.22 15.60 15.71
N GLU A 317 15.01 14.66 16.25
CA GLU A 317 14.64 13.24 16.39
C GLU A 317 13.32 12.99 17.16
N GLY A 318 12.82 13.97 17.91
CA GLY A 318 11.50 13.96 18.59
C GLY A 318 10.31 14.52 17.80
N THR A 319 10.51 14.98 16.56
CA THR A 319 9.46 15.63 15.71
C THR A 319 9.01 14.74 14.56
N ARG A 320 8.88 13.42 14.82
CA ARG A 320 8.27 12.46 13.89
C ARG A 320 6.84 12.84 13.45
N ASP A 321 6.22 13.82 14.11
CA ASP A 321 4.90 14.35 13.80
C ASP A 321 4.87 15.41 12.68
N ILE A 322 6.01 15.87 12.13
CA ILE A 322 6.03 16.84 11.00
C ILE A 322 6.13 16.11 9.65
N TRP A 323 5.19 15.19 9.41
CA TRP A 323 5.17 14.30 8.24
C TRP A 323 5.00 15.02 6.88
N MET A 324 4.58 16.29 6.88
CA MET A 324 4.39 17.07 5.64
C MET A 324 5.53 18.02 5.29
N LEU A 325 6.53 18.19 6.17
CA LEU A 325 7.65 19.11 5.89
C LEU A 325 8.39 18.78 4.58
N PRO A 326 8.69 17.50 4.26
CA PRO A 326 9.35 17.16 3.00
C PRO A 326 8.51 17.50 1.76
N HIS A 327 7.18 17.60 1.92
CA HIS A 327 6.24 17.80 0.82
C HIS A 327 5.73 19.24 0.70
N ARG A 328 6.11 20.13 1.61
CA ARG A 328 5.58 21.51 1.69
C ARG A 328 5.66 22.28 0.38
N HIS A 329 6.80 22.21 -0.31
CA HIS A 329 6.97 22.91 -1.58
C HIS A 329 6.03 22.35 -2.66
N ALA A 330 5.94 21.03 -2.77
CA ALA A 330 5.03 20.37 -3.71
C ALA A 330 3.56 20.70 -3.41
N LEU A 331 3.16 20.74 -2.13
CA LEU A 331 1.80 21.13 -1.72
C LEU A 331 1.48 22.59 -2.04
N ALA A 332 2.41 23.50 -1.81
CA ALA A 332 2.23 24.91 -2.17
C ALA A 332 2.08 25.09 -3.69
N THR A 333 2.91 24.38 -4.47
CA THR A 333 2.81 24.34 -5.94
C THR A 333 1.46 23.79 -6.39
N LEU A 334 1.00 22.68 -5.79
CA LEU A 334 -0.30 22.08 -6.08
C LEU A 334 -1.45 23.05 -5.79
N CYS A 335 -1.43 23.76 -4.65
CA CYS A 335 -2.46 24.74 -4.31
C CYS A 335 -2.46 25.92 -5.30
N ARG A 336 -1.28 26.38 -5.71
CA ARG A 336 -1.14 27.43 -6.72
C ARG A 336 -1.69 26.99 -8.07
N ASP A 337 -1.32 25.80 -8.54
CA ASP A 337 -1.83 25.27 -9.80
C ASP A 337 -3.34 25.05 -9.76
N ALA A 338 -3.88 24.61 -8.62
CA ALA A 338 -5.32 24.47 -8.41
C ALA A 338 -6.03 25.82 -8.55
N PHE A 339 -5.50 26.87 -7.93
CA PHE A 339 -6.04 28.23 -8.03
C PHE A 339 -5.98 28.75 -9.48
N GLU A 340 -4.83 28.63 -10.13
CA GLU A 340 -4.63 29.06 -11.52
C GLU A 340 -5.56 28.29 -12.48
N ALA A 341 -5.68 26.97 -12.30
CA ALA A 341 -6.60 26.13 -13.06
C ALA A 341 -8.07 26.48 -12.83
N ALA A 342 -8.45 26.97 -11.64
CA ALA A 342 -9.81 27.41 -11.36
C ALA A 342 -10.17 28.71 -12.10
N THR A 343 -9.19 29.60 -12.27
CA THR A 343 -9.37 30.89 -12.97
C THR A 343 -9.19 30.81 -14.48
N ALA A 344 -8.49 29.78 -14.98
CA ALA A 344 -8.20 29.59 -16.39
C ALA A 344 -9.31 28.84 -17.14
N THR A 345 -9.32 28.96 -18.47
CA THR A 345 -10.21 28.23 -19.37
C THR A 345 -9.42 27.54 -20.49
N GLY A 346 -10.05 26.54 -21.13
CA GLY A 346 -9.48 25.83 -22.29
C GLY A 346 -8.11 25.20 -22.03
N GLU A 347 -7.19 25.37 -22.98
CA GLU A 347 -5.83 24.80 -22.93
C GLU A 347 -5.04 25.27 -21.72
N LYS A 348 -5.21 26.53 -21.29
CA LYS A 348 -4.48 27.07 -20.13
C LYS A 348 -4.85 26.34 -18.84
N ARG A 349 -6.14 25.97 -18.69
CA ARG A 349 -6.60 25.15 -17.56
C ARG A 349 -5.98 23.75 -17.58
N ALA A 350 -5.91 23.14 -18.76
CA ALA A 350 -5.29 21.83 -18.93
C ALA A 350 -3.81 21.86 -18.55
N LEU A 351 -3.06 22.88 -18.97
CA LEU A 351 -1.64 23.04 -18.63
C LEU A 351 -1.38 23.08 -17.12
N PHE A 352 -2.17 23.85 -16.36
CA PHE A 352 -2.02 23.90 -14.90
C PHE A 352 -2.40 22.58 -14.24
N ARG A 353 -3.44 21.91 -14.72
CA ARG A 353 -3.83 20.58 -14.22
C ARG A 353 -2.74 19.53 -14.49
N ASP A 354 -2.15 19.53 -15.68
CA ASP A 354 -1.08 18.60 -16.04
C ASP A 354 0.20 18.87 -15.24
N HIS A 355 0.49 20.13 -14.93
CA HIS A 355 1.59 20.50 -14.02
C HIS A 355 1.31 20.04 -12.59
N ALA A 356 0.09 20.24 -12.08
CA ALA A 356 -0.33 19.78 -10.76
C ALA A 356 -0.22 18.26 -10.64
N ASN A 357 -0.69 17.52 -11.66
CA ASN A 357 -0.63 16.06 -11.69
C ASN A 357 0.80 15.53 -11.65
N ARG A 358 1.71 16.11 -12.45
CA ARG A 358 3.14 15.73 -12.41
C ARG A 358 3.77 15.99 -11.04
N THR A 359 3.50 17.16 -10.45
CA THR A 359 3.97 17.51 -9.11
C THR A 359 3.44 16.55 -8.05
N ALA A 360 2.18 16.15 -8.19
CA ALA A 360 1.50 15.26 -7.26
C ALA A 360 1.95 13.80 -7.35
N SER A 361 2.33 13.31 -8.53
CA SER A 361 2.83 11.94 -8.70
C SER A 361 4.05 11.66 -7.83
N ASP A 362 4.96 12.62 -7.69
CA ASP A 362 6.12 12.50 -6.80
C ASP A 362 5.70 12.42 -5.32
N VAL A 363 4.66 13.17 -4.94
CA VAL A 363 4.10 13.15 -3.57
C VAL A 363 3.39 11.81 -3.30
N LEU A 364 2.62 11.28 -4.25
CA LEU A 364 1.86 10.04 -4.08
C LEU A 364 2.72 8.83 -3.74
N VAL A 365 3.92 8.75 -4.32
CA VAL A 365 4.88 7.66 -4.05
C VAL A 365 5.28 7.62 -2.57
N HIS A 366 5.24 8.77 -1.87
CA HIS A 366 5.64 8.89 -0.47
C HIS A 366 4.46 8.81 0.52
N LEU A 367 3.22 8.75 0.01
CA LEU A 367 1.99 8.68 0.82
C LEU A 367 1.39 7.26 0.91
N GLN A 368 2.00 6.28 0.24
CA GLN A 368 1.68 4.84 0.35
C GLN A 368 2.38 4.25 1.57
#